data_AF-A0A093Y3A2-F1
#
_entry.id   AF-A0A093Y3A2-F1
#
_cell.length_a   1.000
_cell.length_b   1.000
_cell.length_c   1.000
_cell.angle_alpha   90.00
_cell.angle_beta   90.00
_cell.angle_gamma   90.00
#
_symmetry.space_group_name_H-M   'P 1'
#
loop_
_entity.id
_entity.type
_entity.pdbx_description
1 polymer ?
#
loop_
_entity_poly.entity_id
_entity_poly.type
_entity_poly.pdbx_seq_one_letter_code
_entity_poly.pdbx_strand_id
1 'polypeptide(L)'
;MVSFTLVAAYLLPFAAVLSSVNATDSSPEDWDNCDEIPTVSTTASSTVAPTTTSASPTSTSTSVAFSGPGYLEGYYGGGIHKGCLITAGTWYAGVCAKITAIPLDDGFTISTSKGPCAVTDSVLNCAAGTTPSVFNQIDGLLAYGGSSAWYVPAVPNPAQVVSQIPGPVAVTFQWLGQ
;
A
#
# COMPACT_ATOMS: atom_id res chain seq x y z
N MET A 1 -37.94 -31.13 -12.55
CA MET A 1 -36.90 -31.66 -11.65
C MET A 1 -35.69 -30.74 -11.78
N VAL A 2 -35.52 -29.82 -10.83
CA VAL A 2 -34.40 -28.86 -10.84
C VAL A 2 -33.59 -29.17 -9.59
N SER A 3 -32.40 -29.71 -9.80
CA SER A 3 -31.46 -30.10 -8.76
C SER A 3 -30.69 -28.86 -8.31
N PHE A 4 -30.92 -28.41 -7.09
CA PHE A 4 -30.14 -27.35 -6.44
C PHE A 4 -29.00 -27.99 -5.65
N THR A 5 -27.78 -27.88 -6.18
CA THR A 5 -26.56 -28.28 -5.48
C THR A 5 -26.18 -27.17 -4.50
N LEU A 6 -26.35 -27.44 -3.20
CA LEU A 6 -25.88 -26.62 -2.09
C LEU A 6 -24.34 -26.56 -2.12
N VAL A 7 -23.75 -25.36 -2.18
CA VAL A 7 -22.33 -25.16 -1.82
C VAL A 7 -22.30 -24.53 -0.43
N ALA A 8 -21.72 -25.29 0.50
CA ALA A 8 -21.62 -24.98 1.91
C ALA A 8 -20.78 -23.72 2.17
N ALA A 9 -21.35 -22.80 2.96
CA ALA A 9 -20.65 -21.67 3.54
C ALA A 9 -19.64 -22.16 4.59
N TYR A 10 -18.34 -21.96 4.33
CA TYR A 10 -17.28 -22.15 5.30
C TYR A 10 -17.20 -20.90 6.19
N LEU A 11 -17.75 -21.00 7.40
CA LEU A 11 -17.54 -20.03 8.48
C LEU A 11 -16.35 -20.50 9.34
N LEU A 12 -15.25 -19.75 9.35
CA LEU A 12 -14.17 -19.91 10.32
C LEU A 12 -14.38 -18.93 11.48
N PRO A 13 -14.33 -19.37 12.75
CA PRO A 13 -14.32 -18.48 13.90
C PRO A 13 -12.88 -18.05 14.22
N PHE A 14 -12.55 -16.77 14.03
CA PHE A 14 -11.35 -16.18 14.62
C PHE A 14 -11.62 -15.88 16.10
N ALA A 15 -11.18 -16.79 16.96
CA ALA A 15 -11.11 -16.57 18.40
C ALA A 15 -9.96 -15.59 18.71
N ALA A 16 -10.30 -14.44 19.30
CA ALA A 16 -9.34 -13.50 19.85
C ALA A 16 -8.77 -14.04 21.17
N VAL A 17 -7.46 -14.24 21.24
CA VAL A 17 -6.74 -14.52 22.48
C VAL A 17 -6.23 -13.18 23.03
N LEU A 18 -6.83 -12.70 24.12
CA LEU A 18 -6.21 -11.69 24.98
C LEU A 18 -5.16 -12.40 25.86
N SER A 19 -3.91 -11.98 25.76
CA SER A 19 -2.88 -12.31 26.74
C SER A 19 -2.46 -11.04 27.46
N SER A 20 -2.95 -10.88 28.68
CA SER A 20 -2.50 -9.91 29.67
C SER A 20 -1.14 -10.33 30.22
N VAL A 21 -0.14 -9.46 30.15
CA VAL A 21 1.14 -9.63 30.87
C VAL A 21 1.23 -8.59 32.00
N ASN A 22 1.08 -9.08 33.23
CA ASN A 22 1.48 -8.35 34.44
C ASN A 22 2.96 -8.62 34.67
N ALA A 23 3.80 -7.58 34.68
CA ALA A 23 5.16 -7.66 35.19
C ALA A 23 5.17 -7.14 36.63
N THR A 24 5.31 -8.06 37.56
CA THR A 24 5.59 -7.81 38.97
C THR A 24 7.07 -7.44 39.14
N ASP A 25 7.26 -6.43 39.98
CA ASP A 25 8.48 -5.97 40.64
C ASP A 25 9.34 -7.08 41.26
N SER A 26 10.67 -6.98 41.14
CA SER A 26 11.68 -7.47 42.11
C SER A 26 13.12 -7.06 41.69
N SER A 27 13.64 -6.03 42.37
CA SER A 27 15.07 -5.88 42.78
C SER A 27 15.44 -7.00 43.80
N PRO A 28 16.68 -7.29 44.26
CA PRO A 28 17.99 -6.56 44.27
C PRO A 28 19.18 -7.45 43.79
N GLU A 29 20.47 -7.05 43.71
CA GLU A 29 21.52 -6.84 44.72
C GLU A 29 22.62 -5.96 44.06
N ASP A 30 22.94 -4.76 44.55
CA ASP A 30 23.93 -4.42 45.59
C ASP A 30 25.32 -5.06 45.37
N TRP A 31 26.37 -4.24 45.26
CA TRP A 31 27.69 -4.40 45.89
C TRP A 31 28.46 -3.09 45.80
N ASP A 32 28.71 -2.52 46.98
CA ASP A 32 29.88 -1.74 47.40
C ASP A 32 30.25 -0.46 46.63
N ASN A 33 30.00 0.70 47.26
CA ASN A 33 31.05 1.37 48.05
C ASN A 33 30.53 2.70 48.62
N CYS A 34 30.31 2.72 49.93
CA CYS A 34 30.03 3.91 50.72
C CYS A 34 31.33 4.68 50.99
N ASP A 35 31.38 5.99 50.70
CA ASP A 35 31.97 6.96 51.64
C ASP A 35 31.58 8.42 51.30
N GLU A 36 31.11 9.10 52.35
CA GLU A 36 30.91 10.55 52.57
C GLU A 36 29.89 11.40 51.75
N ILE A 37 28.97 12.05 52.48
CA ILE A 37 28.05 13.13 52.03
C ILE A 37 28.64 14.47 52.53
N PRO A 38 28.59 15.58 51.77
CA PRO A 38 27.44 16.50 51.90
C PRO A 38 26.98 17.21 50.60
N THR A 39 25.65 17.26 50.46
CA THR A 39 24.72 18.30 49.96
C THR A 39 25.07 19.28 48.80
N VAL A 40 24.03 19.49 47.95
CA VAL A 40 23.59 20.64 47.10
C VAL A 40 23.90 20.67 45.59
N SER A 41 22.80 20.53 44.83
CA SER A 41 22.33 21.26 43.63
C SER A 41 23.26 21.60 42.45
N THR A 42 22.68 21.39 41.26
CA THR A 42 22.74 22.20 40.01
C THR A 42 23.53 21.60 38.82
N THR A 43 22.74 21.22 37.80
CA THR A 43 23.00 21.24 36.34
C THR A 43 24.26 20.56 35.78
N ALA A 44 24.06 19.37 35.20
CA ALA A 44 24.79 18.87 34.02
C ALA A 44 23.79 18.83 32.85
N SER A 45 24.12 18.94 31.56
CA SER A 45 25.29 18.44 30.85
C SER A 45 25.28 19.04 29.44
N SER A 46 26.44 19.43 28.91
CA SER A 46 26.65 19.67 27.49
C SER A 46 27.58 18.59 26.95
N THR A 47 27.04 17.69 26.11
CA THR A 47 27.81 16.91 25.14
C THR A 47 26.89 16.54 23.98
N VAL A 48 27.29 16.99 22.79
CA VAL A 48 26.59 16.91 21.51
C VAL A 48 26.93 15.59 20.83
N ALA A 49 25.91 14.88 20.32
CA ALA A 49 26.04 13.85 19.29
C ALA A 49 24.90 14.02 18.26
N PRO A 50 25.17 14.05 16.94
CA PRO A 50 24.12 14.26 15.95
C PRO A 50 23.34 12.96 15.74
N THR A 51 22.09 12.94 16.16
CA THR A 51 21.13 11.89 15.81
C THR A 51 20.72 12.06 14.35
N THR A 52 21.10 11.13 13.49
CA THR A 52 20.53 11.00 12.15
C THR A 52 19.11 10.47 12.27
N THR A 53 18.16 11.39 12.44
CA THR A 53 16.73 11.09 12.33
C THR A 53 16.42 10.77 10.87
N SER A 54 16.36 9.47 10.53
CA SER A 54 15.72 9.02 9.31
C SER A 54 14.21 9.19 9.50
N ALA A 55 13.69 10.34 9.06
CA ALA A 55 12.27 10.57 8.96
C ALA A 55 11.73 9.69 7.82
N SER A 56 11.09 8.58 8.17
CA SER A 56 10.17 7.90 7.26
C SER A 56 9.05 8.89 6.92
N PRO A 57 8.74 9.17 5.64
CA PRO A 57 7.57 9.95 5.31
C PRO A 57 6.34 9.14 5.71
N THR A 58 5.70 9.52 6.82
CA THR A 58 4.32 9.12 7.10
C THR A 58 3.44 9.89 6.14
N SER A 59 3.16 9.30 4.97
CA SER A 59 2.16 9.82 4.05
C SER A 59 0.79 9.70 4.70
N THR A 60 0.34 10.77 5.35
CA THR A 60 -1.07 10.98 5.69
C THR A 60 -1.80 11.26 4.37
N SER A 61 -2.15 10.20 3.62
CA SER A 61 -2.94 10.34 2.41
C SER A 61 -4.40 10.63 2.80
N THR A 62 -4.73 11.92 2.89
CA THR A 62 -6.07 12.37 2.51
C THR A 62 -6.29 11.86 1.09
N SER A 63 -7.12 10.83 0.89
CA SER A 63 -7.31 10.20 -0.42
C SER A 63 -7.88 11.24 -1.38
N VAL A 64 -7.01 11.86 -2.17
CA VAL A 64 -7.43 12.74 -3.26
C VAL A 64 -8.17 11.86 -4.27
N ALA A 65 -9.37 12.28 -4.67
CA ALA A 65 -10.08 11.61 -5.75
C ALA A 65 -9.21 11.61 -7.02
N PHE A 66 -9.18 10.51 -7.76
CA PHE A 66 -8.33 10.42 -8.95
C PHE A 66 -8.87 11.39 -10.00
N SER A 67 -8.09 12.40 -10.35
CA SER A 67 -8.46 13.39 -11.36
C SER A 67 -7.21 14.06 -11.92
N GLY A 68 -7.25 14.40 -13.20
CA GLY A 68 -6.19 15.10 -13.89
C GLY A 68 -4.95 14.23 -14.15
N PRO A 69 -3.82 14.86 -14.50
CA PRO A 69 -2.55 14.16 -14.67
C PRO A 69 -1.97 13.66 -13.34
N GLY A 70 -1.28 12.51 -13.38
CA GLY A 70 -0.62 11.94 -12.21
C GLY A 70 0.14 10.65 -12.54
N TYR A 71 0.48 9.92 -11.49
CA TYR A 71 1.13 8.61 -11.54
C TYR A 71 0.37 7.60 -10.68
N LEU A 72 0.46 6.34 -11.06
CA LEU A 72 0.00 5.21 -10.25
C LEU A 72 1.20 4.48 -9.67
N GLU A 73 1.51 4.75 -8.41
CA GLU A 73 2.62 4.15 -7.67
C GLU A 73 2.21 2.76 -7.16
N GLY A 74 3.07 1.76 -7.38
CA GLY A 74 2.80 0.37 -7.03
C GLY A 74 3.35 0.00 -5.65
N TYR A 75 2.52 -0.62 -4.82
CA TYR A 75 2.88 -1.08 -3.49
C TYR A 75 2.59 -2.57 -3.38
N TYR A 76 3.55 -3.37 -2.90
CA TYR A 76 3.35 -4.81 -2.68
C TYR A 76 3.69 -5.18 -1.25
N GLY A 77 3.37 -6.41 -0.85
CA GLY A 77 3.74 -6.95 0.47
C GLY A 77 3.19 -6.14 1.64
N GLY A 78 2.03 -5.47 1.48
CA GLY A 78 1.39 -4.70 2.54
C GLY A 78 1.88 -3.27 2.72
N GLY A 79 2.60 -2.70 1.75
CA GLY A 79 2.98 -1.26 1.77
C GLY A 79 4.38 -0.93 1.25
N ILE A 80 5.09 -1.90 0.66
CA ILE A 80 6.41 -1.66 0.09
C ILE A 80 6.25 -0.98 -1.27
N HIS A 81 6.53 0.31 -1.34
CA HIS A 81 6.56 1.04 -2.61
C HIS A 81 7.65 0.50 -3.52
N LYS A 82 7.28 0.08 -4.73
CA LYS A 82 8.21 -0.15 -5.85
C LYS A 82 7.57 0.18 -7.17
N GLY A 83 8.15 1.12 -7.89
CA GLY A 83 7.78 1.38 -9.27
C GLY A 83 6.32 1.81 -9.42
N CYS A 84 5.82 1.68 -10.63
CA CYS A 84 4.59 2.35 -11.03
C CYS A 84 4.05 1.73 -12.30
N LEU A 85 2.80 2.09 -12.59
CA LEU A 85 2.14 1.68 -13.80
C LEU A 85 2.71 2.45 -14.99
N ILE A 86 3.01 1.74 -16.08
CA ILE A 86 3.53 2.33 -17.32
C ILE A 86 2.42 2.46 -18.38
N THR A 87 2.76 3.09 -19.50
CA THR A 87 1.79 3.45 -20.55
C THR A 87 1.01 2.29 -21.14
N ALA A 88 1.46 1.04 -20.97
CA ALA A 88 0.76 -0.14 -21.45
C ALA A 88 -0.26 -0.74 -20.46
N GLY A 89 -0.32 -0.26 -19.22
CA GLY A 89 -1.14 -0.91 -18.18
C GLY A 89 -0.35 -1.86 -17.25
N THR A 90 0.95 -2.03 -17.50
CA THR A 90 1.81 -2.97 -16.76
C THR A 90 2.57 -2.28 -15.62
N TRP A 91 3.00 -3.03 -14.61
CA TRP A 91 3.80 -2.53 -13.48
C TRP A 91 5.30 -2.64 -13.75
N TYR A 92 6.07 -1.56 -13.53
CA TYR A 92 7.50 -1.51 -13.81
C TYR A 92 8.28 -0.70 -12.74
N ALA A 93 9.51 -1.13 -12.42
CA ALA A 93 10.37 -0.51 -11.42
C ALA A 93 11.26 0.64 -11.93
N GLY A 94 11.09 1.06 -13.19
CA GLY A 94 11.88 2.15 -13.79
C GLY A 94 11.10 3.46 -13.87
N VAL A 95 11.13 4.09 -15.05
CA VAL A 95 10.49 5.40 -15.27
C VAL A 95 8.97 5.26 -15.30
N CYS A 96 8.30 6.06 -14.47
CA CYS A 96 6.84 6.09 -14.40
C CYS A 96 6.22 6.79 -15.61
N ALA A 97 5.13 6.21 -16.10
CA ALA A 97 4.34 6.84 -17.13
C ALA A 97 3.42 7.89 -16.51
N LYS A 98 3.32 9.03 -17.18
CA LYS A 98 2.26 9.99 -16.88
C LYS A 98 0.92 9.40 -17.31
N ILE A 99 -0.03 9.43 -16.39
CA ILE A 99 -1.38 8.90 -16.53
C ILE A 99 -2.36 10.04 -16.32
N THR A 100 -3.47 10.04 -17.04
CA THR A 100 -4.55 11.02 -16.87
C THR A 100 -5.79 10.30 -16.37
N ALA A 101 -6.26 10.67 -15.19
CA ALA A 101 -7.56 10.27 -14.66
C ALA A 101 -8.62 11.29 -15.12
N ILE A 102 -9.67 10.79 -15.77
CA ILE A 102 -10.77 11.61 -16.28
C ILE A 102 -12.01 11.28 -15.45
N PRO A 103 -12.46 12.18 -14.58
CA PRO A 103 -13.58 11.92 -13.68
C PRO A 103 -14.88 11.70 -14.47
N LEU A 104 -15.73 10.83 -13.93
CA LEU A 104 -17.10 10.53 -14.35
C LEU A 104 -18.01 10.61 -13.11
N ASP A 105 -19.33 10.63 -13.31
CA ASP A 105 -20.29 10.67 -12.21
C ASP A 105 -20.16 9.42 -11.29
N ASP A 106 -19.91 8.25 -11.88
CA ASP A 106 -19.81 6.95 -11.18
C ASP A 106 -18.36 6.42 -11.04
N GLY A 107 -17.34 7.28 -11.16
CA GLY A 107 -15.94 6.88 -11.04
C GLY A 107 -15.01 7.71 -11.90
N PHE A 108 -14.08 7.07 -12.60
CA PHE A 108 -13.20 7.75 -13.54
C PHE A 108 -12.70 6.78 -14.61
N THR A 109 -12.32 7.30 -15.76
CA THR A 109 -11.54 6.55 -16.75
C THR A 109 -10.07 6.93 -16.62
N ILE A 110 -9.20 6.05 -17.09
CA ILE A 110 -7.76 6.28 -17.09
C ILE A 110 -7.27 6.26 -18.53
N SER A 111 -6.42 7.22 -18.88
CA SER A 111 -5.79 7.31 -20.19
C SER A 111 -4.29 7.51 -20.07
N THR A 112 -3.57 7.02 -21.06
CA THR A 112 -2.11 7.15 -21.17
C THR A 112 -1.75 7.67 -22.56
N SER A 113 -0.47 7.94 -22.81
CA SER A 113 0.00 8.26 -24.16
C SER A 113 -0.16 7.11 -25.18
N LYS A 114 -0.41 5.87 -24.74
CA LYS A 114 -0.76 4.76 -25.64
C LYS A 114 -2.25 4.65 -25.94
N GLY A 115 -3.09 5.38 -25.20
CA GLY A 115 -4.54 5.34 -25.34
C GLY A 115 -5.27 5.09 -24.02
N PRO A 116 -6.60 4.92 -24.10
CA PRO A 116 -7.43 4.60 -22.95
C PRO A 116 -7.07 3.23 -22.35
N CYS A 117 -7.24 3.13 -21.04
CA CYS A 117 -7.06 1.91 -20.28
C CYS A 117 -8.38 1.19 -20.05
N ALA A 118 -8.35 -0.14 -20.14
CA ALA A 118 -9.45 -1.01 -19.82
C ALA A 118 -8.98 -2.24 -19.07
N VAL A 119 -9.93 -2.90 -18.40
CA VAL A 119 -9.73 -4.24 -17.89
C VAL A 119 -10.40 -5.21 -18.86
N THR A 120 -9.61 -5.99 -19.58
CA THR A 120 -10.09 -7.01 -20.53
C THR A 120 -9.60 -8.37 -20.07
N ASP A 121 -10.48 -9.36 -19.97
CA ASP A 121 -10.15 -10.68 -19.41
C ASP A 121 -9.46 -10.59 -18.04
N SER A 122 -9.94 -9.67 -17.19
CA SER A 122 -9.37 -9.35 -15.87
C SER A 122 -7.94 -8.79 -15.90
N VAL A 123 -7.41 -8.40 -17.06
CA VAL A 123 -6.08 -7.80 -17.22
C VAL A 123 -6.22 -6.31 -17.51
N LEU A 124 -5.46 -5.48 -16.77
CA LEU A 124 -5.35 -4.06 -17.06
C LEU A 124 -4.46 -3.84 -18.28
N ASN A 125 -5.02 -3.19 -19.31
CA ASN A 125 -4.32 -2.91 -20.55
C ASN A 125 -4.69 -1.52 -21.09
N CYS A 126 -3.68 -0.77 -21.53
CA CYS A 126 -3.85 0.56 -22.12
C CYS A 126 -3.32 0.56 -23.55
N ALA A 127 -4.20 0.83 -24.52
CA ALA A 127 -3.86 0.78 -25.93
C ALA A 127 -4.81 1.65 -26.77
N ALA A 128 -4.36 1.96 -27.98
CA ALA A 128 -5.18 2.69 -28.95
C ALA A 128 -6.34 1.79 -29.42
N GLY A 129 -7.53 2.38 -29.58
CA GLY A 129 -8.72 1.65 -30.01
C GLY A 129 -9.42 0.86 -28.90
N THR A 130 -8.87 0.83 -27.68
CA THR A 130 -9.53 0.22 -26.52
C THR A 130 -10.72 1.04 -26.04
N THR A 131 -11.82 0.40 -25.65
CA THR A 131 -12.94 1.08 -24.98
C THR A 131 -12.60 1.26 -23.50
N PRO A 132 -12.57 2.49 -22.96
CA PRO A 132 -12.15 2.72 -21.58
C PRO A 132 -13.08 2.04 -20.58
N SER A 133 -12.49 1.42 -19.56
CA SER A 133 -13.24 0.93 -18.40
C SER A 133 -13.45 2.04 -17.38
N VAL A 134 -14.56 1.97 -16.65
CA VAL A 134 -14.79 2.83 -15.48
C VAL A 134 -14.11 2.18 -14.28
N PHE A 135 -13.17 2.92 -13.70
CA PHE A 135 -12.47 2.58 -12.47
C PHE A 135 -13.07 3.35 -11.31
N ASN A 136 -12.84 2.83 -10.11
CA ASN A 136 -13.22 3.46 -8.86
C ASN A 136 -12.00 3.60 -7.96
N GLN A 137 -12.19 4.33 -6.86
CA GLN A 137 -11.22 4.41 -5.79
C GLN A 137 -11.80 3.70 -4.56
N ILE A 138 -11.01 2.82 -3.96
CA ILE A 138 -11.32 2.21 -2.65
C ILE A 138 -10.11 2.47 -1.76
N ASP A 139 -10.32 3.18 -0.64
CA ASP A 139 -9.25 3.52 0.32
C ASP A 139 -8.05 4.25 -0.30
N GLY A 140 -8.29 5.13 -1.28
CA GLY A 140 -7.21 5.82 -2.00
C GLY A 140 -6.47 4.97 -3.04
N LEU A 141 -6.90 3.72 -3.27
CA LEU A 141 -6.28 2.78 -4.19
C LEU A 141 -7.11 2.62 -5.47
N LEU A 142 -6.43 2.34 -6.58
CA LEU A 142 -7.06 2.01 -7.85
C LEU A 142 -7.89 0.72 -7.70
N ALA A 143 -9.17 0.83 -7.98
CA ALA A 143 -10.10 -0.29 -7.96
C ALA A 143 -10.84 -0.46 -9.28
N TYR A 144 -11.23 -1.70 -9.56
CA TYR A 144 -12.10 -2.06 -10.67
C TYR A 144 -13.04 -3.18 -10.22
N GLY A 145 -14.31 -3.15 -10.65
CA GLY A 145 -15.29 -4.19 -10.29
C GLY A 145 -15.51 -4.35 -8.78
N GLY A 146 -15.32 -3.29 -7.99
CA GLY A 146 -15.47 -3.32 -6.52
C GLY A 146 -14.26 -3.86 -5.74
N SER A 147 -13.12 -4.08 -6.39
CA SER A 147 -11.90 -4.56 -5.74
C SER A 147 -10.68 -3.71 -6.09
N SER A 148 -9.86 -3.38 -5.09
CA SER A 148 -8.52 -2.78 -5.25
C SER A 148 -7.40 -3.82 -5.25
N ALA A 149 -7.74 -5.11 -5.17
CA ALA A 149 -6.76 -6.20 -5.23
C ALA A 149 -6.32 -6.44 -6.67
N TRP A 150 -5.03 -6.22 -6.92
CA TRP A 150 -4.36 -6.57 -8.16
C TRP A 150 -3.26 -7.58 -7.88
N TYR A 151 -2.92 -8.34 -8.92
CA TYR A 151 -1.95 -9.40 -8.85
C TYR A 151 -1.03 -9.37 -10.06
N VAL A 152 0.20 -9.82 -9.83
CA VAL A 152 1.24 -9.95 -10.83
C VAL A 152 2.01 -11.26 -10.62
N PRO A 153 2.67 -11.80 -11.66
CA PRO A 153 3.41 -13.05 -11.53
C PRO A 153 4.72 -12.93 -10.73
N ALA A 154 5.31 -11.73 -10.64
CA ALA A 154 6.51 -11.46 -9.86
C ALA A 154 6.65 -9.97 -9.51
N VAL A 155 7.56 -9.63 -8.59
CA VAL A 155 8.01 -8.24 -8.38
C VAL A 155 8.68 -7.74 -9.68
N PRO A 156 8.50 -6.47 -10.08
CA PRO A 156 8.82 -6.00 -11.43
C PRO A 156 10.32 -5.96 -11.70
N ASN A 157 10.78 -6.97 -12.43
CA ASN A 157 12.01 -6.99 -13.22
C ASN A 157 11.97 -8.21 -14.17
N PRO A 158 11.40 -8.13 -15.39
CA PRO A 158 10.97 -6.96 -16.18
C PRO A 158 9.56 -6.45 -15.80
N ALA A 159 8.95 -5.60 -16.64
CA ALA A 159 7.57 -5.14 -16.45
C ALA A 159 6.57 -6.32 -16.37
N GLN A 160 5.56 -6.18 -15.52
CA GLN A 160 4.64 -7.26 -15.16
C GLN A 160 3.22 -6.90 -15.55
N VAL A 161 2.51 -7.88 -16.11
CA VAL A 161 1.08 -7.76 -16.41
C VAL A 161 0.29 -7.71 -15.11
N VAL A 162 -0.58 -6.70 -15.01
CA VAL A 162 -1.42 -6.45 -13.85
C VAL A 162 -2.82 -7.04 -14.10
N SER A 163 -3.30 -7.87 -13.19
CA SER A 163 -4.58 -8.56 -13.34
C SER A 163 -5.36 -8.63 -12.02
N GLN A 164 -6.68 -8.79 -12.10
CA GLN A 164 -7.54 -9.12 -10.97
C GLN A 164 -7.64 -10.63 -10.70
N ILE A 165 -6.98 -11.47 -11.50
CA ILE A 165 -6.88 -12.90 -11.24
C ILE A 165 -5.86 -13.11 -10.11
N PRO A 166 -6.23 -13.79 -9.00
CA PRO A 166 -5.31 -14.06 -7.90
C PRO A 166 -4.00 -14.69 -8.39
N GLY A 167 -2.89 -14.06 -8.01
CA GLY A 167 -1.53 -14.44 -8.39
C GLY A 167 -0.58 -14.43 -7.21
N PRO A 168 0.70 -14.77 -7.43
CA PRO A 168 1.68 -14.96 -6.36
C PRO A 168 2.04 -13.66 -5.63
N VAL A 169 1.96 -12.51 -6.29
CA VAL A 169 2.29 -11.21 -5.70
C VAL A 169 1.07 -10.32 -5.79
N ALA A 170 0.53 -9.94 -4.63
CA ALA A 170 -0.48 -8.89 -4.52
C ALA A 170 0.19 -7.52 -4.61
N VAL A 171 -0.41 -6.64 -5.40
CA VAL A 171 0.01 -5.26 -5.59
C VAL A 171 -1.21 -4.34 -5.49
N THR A 172 -1.01 -3.15 -4.94
CA THR A 172 -1.99 -2.07 -4.93
C THR A 172 -1.39 -0.85 -5.62
N PHE A 173 -2.24 0.01 -6.17
CA PHE A 173 -1.80 1.22 -6.85
C PHE A 173 -2.40 2.46 -6.20
N GLN A 174 -1.54 3.35 -5.72
CA GLN A 174 -1.93 4.62 -5.13
C GLN A 174 -1.76 5.75 -6.17
N TRP A 175 -2.69 6.70 -6.16
CA TRP A 175 -2.60 7.87 -7.03
C TRP A 175 -1.75 8.98 -6.44
N LEU A 176 -0.82 9.46 -7.25
CA LEU A 176 -0.05 10.67 -7.01
C LEU A 176 -0.39 11.69 -8.10
N GLY A 177 -1.34 12.59 -7.79
CA GLY A 177 -1.72 13.69 -8.69
C GLY A 177 -0.61 14.71 -8.89
N GLN A 178 -0.60 15.38 -10.05
CA GLN A 178 0.34 16.45 -10.40
C GLN A 178 -0.35 17.81 -10.55
#